data_AF-W5LYZ5-F1
#
_entry.id   AF-W5LYZ5-F1
#
_cell.length_a   1.000
_cell.length_b   1.000
_cell.length_c   1.000
_cell.angle_alpha   90.00
_cell.angle_beta   90.00
_cell.angle_gamma   90.00
#
_symmetry.space_group_name_H-M   'P 1'
#
loop_
_entity.id
_entity.type
_entity.pdbx_description
1 polymer ?
#
loop_
_entity_poly.entity_id
_entity_poly.type
_entity_poly.pdbx_seq_one_letter_code
_entity_poly.pdbx_strand_id
1 'polypeptide(L)'
;QVENSKVSAEYGAPPIVVYEKRDARWTLKDKHQIMLRHWEQTRAVAEELRADRAQALLVDFDSHLDDLRRDWTNPELNARIAELRAPAGAGL
;
A
#
# COMPACT_ATOMS: atom_id res chain seq x y z
N GLN A 1 -9.93 0.65 -7.45
CA GLN A 1 -10.72 0.55 -6.20
C GLN A 1 -10.14 -0.56 -5.34
N VAL A 2 -10.23 -0.43 -4.01
CA VAL A 2 -9.82 -1.47 -3.06
C VAL A 2 -11.05 -2.27 -2.67
N GLU A 3 -10.93 -3.60 -2.67
CA GLU A 3 -11.97 -4.48 -2.15
C GLU A 3 -11.81 -4.63 -0.64
N ASN A 4 -12.45 -3.75 0.13
CA ASN A 4 -12.29 -3.69 1.58
C ASN A 4 -12.59 -5.02 2.30
N SER A 5 -13.49 -5.85 1.76
CA SER A 5 -13.80 -7.19 2.28
C SER A 5 -12.65 -8.19 2.13
N LYS A 6 -11.64 -7.89 1.30
CA LYS A 6 -10.48 -8.75 1.00
C LYS A 6 -9.16 -8.20 1.56
N VAL A 7 -9.21 -7.12 2.35
CA VAL A 7 -8.03 -6.54 3.01
C VAL A 7 -7.55 -7.40 4.19
N SER A 8 -8.24 -8.51 4.50
CA SER A 8 -7.80 -9.51 5.47
C SER A 8 -6.64 -10.35 4.93
N ALA A 9 -5.71 -10.73 5.81
CA ALA A 9 -4.59 -11.63 5.53
C ALA A 9 -5.04 -13.00 4.99
N GLU A 10 -6.29 -13.39 5.17
CA GLU A 10 -6.79 -14.69 4.69
C GLU A 10 -6.99 -14.74 3.15
N TYR A 11 -6.96 -13.60 2.48
CA TYR A 11 -7.07 -13.54 1.02
C TYR A 11 -5.70 -13.65 0.35
N GLY A 12 -5.42 -14.80 -0.29
CA GLY A 12 -4.16 -15.07 -1.00
C GLY A 12 -3.94 -14.25 -2.28
N ALA A 13 -4.94 -13.47 -2.72
CA ALA A 13 -4.85 -12.62 -3.90
C ALA A 13 -4.93 -11.13 -3.52
N PRO A 14 -4.27 -10.24 -4.29
CA PRO A 14 -4.32 -8.81 -4.05
C PRO A 14 -5.74 -8.23 -4.03
N PRO A 15 -6.12 -7.45 -3.00
CA PRO A 15 -7.48 -6.91 -2.86
C PRO A 15 -7.71 -5.64 -3.70
N ILE A 16 -7.31 -5.67 -4.98
CA ILE A 16 -7.40 -4.53 -5.88
C ILE A 16 -8.25 -4.82 -7.11
N VAL A 17 -9.04 -3.82 -7.50
CA VAL A 17 -9.77 -3.77 -8.77
C VAL A 17 -9.23 -2.61 -9.57
N VAL A 18 -8.68 -2.90 -10.76
CA VAL A 18 -8.13 -1.90 -11.66
C VAL A 18 -9.15 -1.57 -12.73
N TYR A 19 -9.41 -0.28 -12.92
CA TYR A 19 -10.17 0.24 -14.05
C TYR A 19 -9.22 0.98 -14.99
N GLU A 20 -9.47 0.91 -16.28
CA GLU A 20 -8.78 1.71 -17.28
C GLU A 20 -9.78 2.59 -18.04
N LYS A 21 -9.31 3.77 -18.47
CA LYS A 21 -10.16 4.74 -19.17
C LYS A 21 -10.06 4.50 -20.67
N ARG A 22 -11.20 4.20 -21.31
CA ARG A 22 -11.36 4.08 -22.77
C ARG A 22 -12.54 4.96 -23.20
N ASP A 23 -12.33 5.84 -24.18
CA ASP A 23 -13.37 6.71 -24.74
C ASP A 23 -14.27 7.39 -23.68
N ALA A 24 -13.61 8.03 -22.70
CA ALA A 24 -14.22 8.70 -21.56
C ALA A 24 -14.99 7.81 -20.55
N ARG A 25 -14.99 6.49 -20.71
CA ARG A 25 -15.59 5.54 -19.74
C ARG A 25 -14.52 4.78 -18.98
N TRP A 26 -14.81 4.43 -17.72
CA TRP A 26 -14.00 3.52 -16.92
C TRP A 26 -14.48 2.08 -17.16
N THR A 27 -13.60 1.23 -17.68
CA THR A 27 -13.87 -0.19 -17.91
C THR A 27 -13.01 -1.04 -16.99
N LEU A 28 -13.56 -2.15 -16.48
CA LEU A 28 -12.81 -3.09 -15.66
C LEU A 28 -11.65 -3.68 -16.47
N LYS A 29 -10.44 -3.64 -15.91
CA LYS A 29 -9.27 -4.25 -16.52
C LYS A 29 -9.28 -5.76 -16.30
N ASP A 30 -8.89 -6.52 -17.33
CA ASP A 30 -8.72 -7.96 -17.21
C ASP A 30 -7.63 -8.28 -16.18
N LYS A 31 -7.95 -9.16 -15.21
CA LYS A 31 -7.06 -9.55 -14.13
C LYS A 31 -5.78 -10.22 -14.63
N HIS A 32 -5.84 -10.93 -15.77
CA HIS A 32 -4.67 -11.57 -16.36
C HIS A 32 -3.68 -10.56 -16.96
N GLN A 33 -4.12 -9.31 -17.15
CA GLN A 33 -3.27 -8.20 -17.61
C GLN A 33 -2.75 -7.34 -16.45
N ILE A 34 -3.09 -7.68 -15.21
CA ILE A 34 -2.64 -6.98 -14.01
C ILE A 34 -1.51 -7.79 -13.39
N MET A 35 -0.29 -7.27 -13.49
CA MET A 35 0.87 -7.86 -12.83
C MET A 35 1.22 -7.03 -11.59
N LEU A 36 1.17 -7.67 -10.42
CA LEU A 36 1.67 -7.09 -9.18
C LEU A 36 3.04 -7.68 -8.85
N ARG A 37 4.07 -6.86 -8.98
CA ARG A 37 5.44 -7.26 -8.67
C ARG A 37 5.59 -7.42 -7.17
N HIS A 38 6.29 -8.47 -6.74
CA HIS A 38 6.62 -8.71 -5.33
C HIS A 38 5.38 -8.73 -4.41
N TRP A 39 4.28 -9.35 -4.85
CA TRP A 39 3.02 -9.40 -4.09
C TRP A 39 3.23 -9.98 -2.68
N GLU A 40 3.88 -11.13 -2.56
CA GLU A 40 4.12 -11.77 -1.25
C GLU A 40 4.92 -10.86 -0.31
N GLN A 41 5.96 -10.18 -0.82
CA GLN A 41 6.73 -9.22 -0.02
C GLN A 41 5.88 -8.02 0.39
N THR A 42 5.09 -7.47 -0.54
CA THR A 42 4.21 -6.32 -0.29
C THR A 42 3.18 -6.66 0.78
N ARG A 43 2.63 -7.87 0.72
CA ARG A 43 1.68 -8.39 1.69
C ARG A 43 2.32 -8.55 3.07
N ALA A 44 3.50 -9.15 3.17
CA ALA A 44 4.21 -9.32 4.44
C ALA A 44 4.50 -7.97 5.13
N VAL A 45 5.02 -6.99 4.37
CA VAL A 45 5.27 -5.63 4.88
C VAL A 45 3.98 -4.96 5.34
N ALA A 46 2.88 -5.09 4.57
CA ALA A 46 1.59 -4.51 4.93
C ALA A 46 0.99 -5.15 6.20
N GLU A 47 1.18 -6.46 6.40
CA GLU A 47 0.75 -7.17 7.60
C GLU A 47 1.53 -6.69 8.84
N GLU A 48 2.84 -6.50 8.72
CA GLU A 48 3.69 -5.98 9.80
C GLU A 48 3.31 -4.54 10.19
N LEU A 49 3.20 -3.64 9.21
CA LEU A 49 2.77 -2.26 9.45
C LEU A 49 1.39 -2.18 10.12
N ARG A 50 0.47 -3.09 9.74
CA ARG A 50 -0.85 -3.18 10.34
C ARG A 50 -0.79 -3.68 11.78
N ALA A 51 0.02 -4.70 12.05
CA ALA A 51 0.23 -5.24 13.39
C ALA A 51 0.78 -4.18 14.35
N ASP A 52 1.71 -3.37 13.86
CA ASP A 52 2.34 -2.27 14.61
C ASP A 52 1.50 -1.00 14.70
N ARG A 53 0.29 -1.02 14.14
CA ARG A 53 -0.62 0.14 14.05
C ARG A 53 0.02 1.37 13.39
N ALA A 54 0.94 1.14 12.45
CA ALA A 54 1.67 2.19 11.75
C ALA A 54 0.76 3.15 10.97
N GLN A 55 -0.50 2.76 10.69
CA GLN A 55 -1.50 3.66 10.13
C GLN A 55 -1.73 4.94 10.96
N ALA A 56 -1.42 4.94 12.27
CA ALA A 56 -1.50 6.13 13.10
C ALA A 56 -0.47 7.21 12.73
N LEU A 57 0.60 6.83 12.03
CA LEU A 57 1.65 7.74 11.53
C LEU A 57 1.30 8.33 10.15
N LEU A 58 0.25 7.83 9.50
CA LEU A 58 -0.12 8.27 8.16
C LEU A 58 -0.65 9.71 8.20
N VAL A 59 -0.03 10.56 7.39
CA VAL A 59 -0.47 11.93 7.13
C VAL A 59 -1.07 11.97 5.73
N ASP A 60 -2.38 12.23 5.66
CA ASP A 60 -3.06 12.55 4.41
C ASP A 60 -3.02 14.06 4.12
N PHE A 61 -3.57 14.46 2.97
CA PHE A 61 -3.53 15.86 2.56
C PHE A 61 -4.41 16.75 3.45
N ASP A 62 -5.54 16.23 3.94
CA ASP A 62 -6.43 16.97 4.85
C ASP A 62 -5.73 17.27 6.18
N SER A 63 -5.08 16.25 6.76
CA SER A 63 -4.22 16.40 7.94
C SER A 63 -3.10 17.44 7.78
N HIS A 64 -2.53 17.52 6.58
CA HIS A 64 -1.50 18.52 6.26
C HIS A 64 -2.08 19.93 6.12
N LEU A 65 -3.28 20.07 5.58
CA LEU A 65 -3.96 21.36 5.51
C LEU A 65 -4.35 21.88 6.90
N ASP A 66 -4.68 20.99 7.83
CA ASP A 66 -4.93 21.34 9.24
C ASP A 66 -3.64 21.80 9.96
N ASP A 67 -2.50 21.18 9.66
CA ASP A 67 -1.18 21.57 10.18
C ASP A 67 -0.10 21.37 9.11
N LEU A 68 0.35 22.47 8.49
CA LEU A 68 1.32 22.48 7.39
C LEU A 68 2.68 21.86 7.75
N ARG A 69 2.97 21.62 9.03
CA ARG A 69 4.19 20.94 9.48
C ARG A 69 4.10 19.42 9.34
N ARG A 70 2.90 18.86 9.20
CA ARG A 70 2.70 17.41 9.04
C ARG A 70 3.02 17.03 7.60
N ASP A 71 4.04 16.21 7.39
CA ASP A 71 4.53 15.89 6.06
C ASP A 71 3.69 14.79 5.39
N TRP A 72 2.84 15.18 4.42
CA TRP A 72 2.01 14.26 3.64
C TRP A 72 2.81 13.33 2.71
N THR A 73 4.11 13.55 2.53
CA THR A 73 4.98 12.61 1.81
C THR A 73 5.35 11.38 2.65
N ASN A 74 5.02 11.38 3.95
CA ASN A 74 5.16 10.26 4.88
C ASN A 74 6.59 9.67 4.99
N PRO A 75 7.64 10.49 5.24
CA PRO A 75 9.03 10.05 5.22
C PRO A 75 9.35 8.95 6.25
N GLU A 76 8.77 9.01 7.44
CA GLU A 76 8.96 8.00 8.49
C GLU A 76 8.42 6.63 8.08
N LEU A 77 7.20 6.59 7.53
CA LEU A 77 6.60 5.36 7.00
C LEU A 77 7.39 4.82 5.82
N ASN A 78 7.90 5.69 4.94
CA ASN A 78 8.72 5.28 3.81
C ASN A 78 10.04 4.63 4.26
N ALA A 79 10.70 5.18 5.28
CA ALA A 79 11.91 4.61 5.85
C ALA A 79 11.65 3.22 6.44
N ARG A 80 10.58 3.07 7.22
CA ARG A 80 10.17 1.78 7.78
C ARG A 80 9.85 0.76 6.69
N ILE A 81 9.12 1.15 5.64
CA ILE A 81 8.86 0.27 4.49
C ILE A 81 10.18 -0.18 3.84
N ALA A 82 11.17 0.72 3.72
CA ALA A 82 12.47 0.37 3.14
C ALA A 82 13.23 -0.64 4.02
N GLU A 83 13.21 -0.47 5.34
CA GLU A 83 13.81 -1.38 6.31
C GLU A 83 13.17 -2.78 6.24
N LEU A 84 11.83 -2.85 6.25
CA LEU A 84 11.10 -4.14 6.18
C LEU A 84 11.26 -4.85 4.83
N ARG A 85 11.62 -4.12 3.78
CA ARG A 85 11.91 -4.70 2.47
C ARG A 85 13.37 -5.15 2.33
N ALA A 86 14.27 -4.69 3.20
CA ALA A 86 15.65 -5.09 3.16
C ALA A 86 15.78 -6.59 3.52
N PRO A 87 16.63 -7.36 2.84
CA PRO A 87 16.89 -8.73 3.24
C PRO A 87 17.50 -8.72 4.65
N ALA A 88 16.94 -9.51 5.57
CA ALA A 88 17.48 -9.69 6.91
C ALA A 88 18.95 -10.16 6.80
N GLY A 89 19.90 -9.28 7.11
CA GLY A 89 21.34 -9.58 7.07
C GLY A 89 22.20 -8.72 6.13
N ALA A 90 21.68 -7.66 5.49
CA ALA A 90 22.52 -6.71 4.73
C ALA A 90 23.27 -5.67 5.60
N GLY A 91 23.63 -6.04 6.83
CA GLY A 91 24.45 -5.24 7.73
C GLY A 91 25.55 -6.12 8.34
N LEU A 92 26.74 -6.05 7.77
CA LEU A 92 28.02 -6.31 8.44
C LEU A 92 28.72 -4.96 8.62
#